data_AF-A0A3D3UL46-F1
#
_entry.id   AF-A0A3D3UL46-F1
#
_cell.length_a   1.000
_cell.length_b   1.000
_cell.length_c   1.000
_cell.angle_alpha   90.00
_cell.angle_beta   90.00
_cell.angle_gamma   90.00
#
_symmetry.space_group_name_H-M   'P 1'
#
loop_
_entity.id
_entity.type
_entity.pdbx_description
1 polymer ?
#
loop_
_entity_poly.entity_id
_entity_poly.type
_entity_poly.pdbx_seq_one_letter_code
_entity_poly.pdbx_strand_id
1 'polypeptide(L)' 'EIKAMGGEAVANGDDVSDWDGAGNMIQQAVDTFGGLDVLVNNAGILRD' A
#
# COMPACT_ATOMS: atom_id res chain seq x y z
N GLU A 1 0.12 8.99 13.74
CA GLU A 1 0.62 10.35 13.44
C GLU A 1 -0.10 10.98 12.25
N ILE A 2 -0.07 10.38 11.05
CA ILE A 2 -0.74 10.90 9.82
C ILE A 2 -2.19 11.36 10.07
N LYS A 3 -3.05 10.49 10.62
CA LYS A 3 -4.45 10.83 10.94
C LYS A 3 -4.59 11.94 11.98
N ALA A 4 -3.72 11.96 12.98
CA ALA A 4 -3.75 12.98 14.04
C ALA A 4 -3.35 14.37 13.50
N MET A 5 -2.60 14.41 12.41
CA MET A 5 -2.23 15.64 11.68
C MET A 5 -3.27 16.02 10.61
N GLY A 6 -4.40 15.32 10.53
CA GLY A 6 -5.48 15.61 9.57
C GLY A 6 -5.31 14.96 8.20
N GLY A 7 -4.33 14.08 8.01
CA GLY A 7 -4.17 13.29 6.78
C GLY A 7 -4.96 11.98 6.79
N GLU A 8 -4.98 11.30 5.66
CA GLU A 8 -5.60 9.98 5.52
C GLU A 8 -4.54 8.87 5.47
N ALA A 9 -4.86 7.71 6.06
CA ALA A 9 -3.98 6.54 6.04
C ALA A 9 -4.79 5.25 6.21
N VAL A 10 -4.44 4.23 5.44
CA VAL A 10 -4.98 2.87 5.55
C VAL A 10 -3.81 1.89 5.60
N ALA A 11 -3.97 0.80 6.35
CA ALA A 11 -3.01 -0.28 6.40
C ALA A 11 -3.51 -1.43 5.52
N ASN A 12 -2.62 -2.00 4.74
CA ASN A 12 -2.82 -3.24 4.01
C ASN A 12 -1.83 -4.29 4.56
N GLY A 13 -2.29 -5.52 4.75
CA GLY A 13 -1.49 -6.63 5.29
C GLY A 13 -1.13 -7.71 4.28
N ASP A 14 -1.43 -7.50 3.00
CA ASP A 14 -1.11 -8.40 1.90
C ASP A 14 0.41 -8.47 1.66
N ASP A 15 0.87 -9.59 1.10
CA ASP A 15 2.26 -9.77 0.71
C ASP A 15 2.52 -9.13 -0.66
N VAL A 16 3.50 -8.23 -0.74
CA VAL A 16 3.87 -7.53 -1.97
C VAL A 16 4.57 -8.43 -3.00
N SER A 17 5.07 -9.58 -2.56
CA SER A 17 5.66 -10.60 -3.43
C SER A 17 4.62 -11.53 -4.07
N ASP A 18 3.39 -11.51 -3.55
CA ASP A 18 2.27 -12.20 -4.16
C ASP A 18 1.57 -11.30 -5.19
N TRP A 19 1.20 -11.88 -6.33
CA TRP A 19 0.61 -11.11 -7.43
C TRP A 19 -0.79 -10.59 -7.08
N ASP A 20 -1.61 -11.44 -6.47
CA ASP A 20 -2.97 -11.07 -6.08
C ASP A 20 -2.92 -10.10 -4.89
N GLY A 21 -2.02 -10.32 -3.92
CA GLY A 21 -1.75 -9.38 -2.83
C GLY A 21 -1.32 -8.00 -3.32
N ALA A 22 -0.40 -7.92 -4.28
CA ALA A 22 -0.02 -6.66 -4.91
C ALA A 22 -1.19 -5.98 -5.62
N GLY A 23 -2.01 -6.75 -6.35
CA GLY A 23 -3.24 -6.24 -6.98
C GLY A 23 -4.21 -5.64 -5.96
N ASN A 24 -4.44 -6.32 -4.85
CA ASN A 24 -5.32 -5.86 -3.77
C ASN A 24 -4.81 -4.59 -3.09
N MET A 25 -3.49 -4.44 -2.92
CA MET A 25 -2.88 -3.20 -2.43
C MET A 25 -3.17 -2.00 -3.33
N ILE A 26 -3.03 -2.16 -4.64
CA ILE A 26 -3.33 -1.10 -5.60
C ILE A 26 -4.83 -0.78 -5.59
N GLN A 27 -5.69 -1.80 -5.58
CA GLN A 27 -7.13 -1.61 -5.54
C GLN A 27 -7.57 -0.87 -4.26
N GLN A 28 -7.03 -1.22 -3.09
CA GLN A 28 -7.33 -0.51 -1.84
C GLN A 28 -6.94 0.96 -1.91
N ALA A 29 -5.80 1.30 -2.53
CA ALA A 29 -5.38 2.68 -2.71
C ALA A 29 -6.39 3.46 -3.58
N VAL A 30 -6.82 2.88 -4.70
CA VAL A 30 -7.84 3.47 -5.58
C VAL A 30 -9.17 3.65 -4.86
N ASP A 31 -9.63 2.62 -4.13
CA ASP A 31 -10.92 2.67 -3.44
C ASP A 31 -10.93 3.67 -2.28
N THR A 32 -9.80 3.81 -1.58
CA THR A 32 -9.69 4.68 -0.39
C THR A 32 -9.44 6.14 -0.79
N PHE A 33 -8.57 6.38 -1.76
CA PHE A 33 -8.04 7.71 -2.09
C PHE A 33 -8.50 8.25 -3.46
N GLY A 34 -9.22 7.43 -4.25
CA GLY A 34 -9.70 7.79 -5.58
C GLY A 34 -8.68 7.61 -6.71
N GLY A 35 -7.45 7.18 -6.39
CA GLY A 35 -6.36 6.98 -7.35
C GLY A 35 -5.03 6.64 -6.68
N LEU A 36 -4.00 6.38 -7.49
CA LEU A 36 -2.62 6.17 -7.04
C LEU A 36 -1.66 6.95 -7.93
N ASP A 37 -1.09 8.03 -7.39
CA ASP A 37 -0.16 8.89 -8.12
C ASP A 37 1.31 8.48 -7.92
N VAL A 38 1.65 8.04 -6.71
CA VAL A 38 3.03 7.73 -6.32
C VAL A 38 3.08 6.41 -5.57
N LEU A 39 3.98 5.53 -5.99
CA LEU A 39 4.31 4.27 -5.32
C LEU A 39 5.76 4.31 -4.83
N VAL A 40 5.95 4.09 -3.53
CA VAL A 40 7.28 3.90 -2.93
C VAL A 40 7.49 2.41 -2.67
N ASN A 41 8.28 1.76 -3.52
CA ASN A 41 8.58 0.33 -3.37
C ASN A 41 9.84 0.11 -2.52
N ASN A 42 9.70 0.27 -1.20
CA ASN A 42 10.77 -0.02 -0.23
C ASN A 42 10.59 -1.40 0.43
N ALA A 43 10.24 -2.42 -0.35
CA ALA A 43 10.17 -3.79 0.14
C ALA A 43 11.52 -4.49 -0.08
N GLY A 44 12.23 -4.79 1.00
CA GLY A 44 13.47 -5.59 0.98
C GLY A 44 13.17 -7.02 1.39
N ILE A 45 13.14 -7.96 0.44
CA ILE A 45 12.97 -9.39 0.70
C ILE A 45 14.35 -10.04 0.59
N LEU A 46 14.92 -10.43 1.73
CA LEU A 46 16.18 -11.17 1.77
C LEU A 46 15.92 -12.64 1.41
N ARG A 47 16.83 -13.21 0.61
CA ARG A 47 16.80 -14.60 0.15
C ARG A 47 18.20 -15.17 0.36
N ASP A 48 18.47 -15.54 1.58
CA ASP A 48 19.63 -16.32 2.03
C ASP A 48 19.22 -17.77 2.35
#